data_AF-A0A6N3I7Z6-F1
#
_entry.id   AF-A0A6N3I7Z6-F1
#
_cell.length_a   1.000
_cell.length_b   1.000
_cell.length_c   1.000
_cell.angle_alpha   90.00
_cell.angle_beta   90.00
_cell.angle_gamma   90.00
#
_symmetry.space_group_name_H-M   'P 1'
#
loop_
_entity.id
_entity.type
_entity.pdbx_description
1 polymer ?
#
loop_
_entity_poly.entity_id
_entity_poly.type
_entity_poly.pdbx_seq_one_letter_code
_entity_poly.pdbx_strand_id
1 'polypeptide(L)'
;MKCKQCPTDGCSTAPRLVVMAVHDGAEILDITGPLSVFSAANDLHAQSGGAEPLYRIQVAGESSDAVVRTASGIRLLTDAALGQCSGIDTLLVAGGPAARQAPQALVDWLREAAPLARRVCSICTGAFILARAGLLEGRRATTHWLMLEELRAFSPNIDVQTDALHVKDGSVYTSAGVTAGIDLALALLEEDFGRELALNVARVLVLYLKRPGGQSQFSTTLLAQIHEGGTLASTIQWLRDNYQRPLCNEAIANHAAMSPRNFARVFKRETGETPAHFIENIRLEAAVKRLEETTQALETIARECGFQSGEHFRLTFSRRFGITPGQYRNRFRSGAWR
;
A
#
# COMPACT_ATOMS: atom_id res chain seq x y z
N MET A 1 -38.53 -39.60 -3.07
CA MET A 1 -37.21 -39.14 -3.56
C MET A 1 -36.67 -38.13 -2.57
N LYS A 2 -35.61 -38.47 -1.83
CA LYS A 2 -34.97 -37.59 -0.83
C LYS A 2 -34.07 -36.60 -1.56
N CYS A 3 -34.32 -35.30 -1.39
CA CYS A 3 -33.44 -34.25 -1.89
C CYS A 3 -32.20 -34.17 -0.98
N LYS A 4 -31.02 -34.27 -1.58
CA LYS A 4 -29.71 -34.25 -0.90
C LYS A 4 -29.48 -32.88 -0.26
N GLN A 5 -29.18 -32.88 1.03
CA GLN A 5 -28.62 -31.74 1.74
C GLN A 5 -27.26 -31.37 1.12
N CYS A 6 -27.10 -30.11 0.74
CA CYS A 6 -25.78 -29.52 0.51
C CYS A 6 -25.03 -29.42 1.85
N PRO A 7 -23.71 -29.64 1.88
CA PRO A 7 -22.93 -29.45 3.10
C PRO A 7 -22.83 -27.95 3.39
N THR A 8 -23.38 -27.52 4.51
CA THR A 8 -23.00 -26.26 5.14
C THR A 8 -21.61 -26.46 5.74
N ASP A 9 -20.57 -26.22 4.96
CA ASP A 9 -19.21 -26.16 5.50
C ASP A 9 -19.17 -25.02 6.53
N GLY A 10 -18.92 -25.41 7.77
CA GLY A 10 -19.04 -24.58 8.97
C GLY A 10 -18.09 -23.40 8.94
N CYS A 11 -18.66 -22.21 8.74
CA CYS A 11 -17.98 -20.96 9.08
C CYS A 11 -17.88 -20.93 10.61
N SER A 12 -16.66 -21.00 11.15
CA SER A 12 -16.39 -20.80 12.58
C SER A 12 -17.15 -19.56 13.08
N THR A 13 -18.03 -19.75 14.06
CA THR A 13 -18.83 -18.69 14.69
C THR A 13 -18.02 -17.81 15.65
N ALA A 14 -16.76 -18.16 15.92
CA ALA A 14 -15.89 -17.41 16.80
C ALA A 14 -15.22 -16.23 16.06
N PRO A 15 -15.10 -15.04 16.69
CA PRO A 15 -14.39 -13.90 16.14
C PRO A 15 -12.95 -14.25 15.74
N ARG A 16 -12.51 -13.78 14.56
CA ARG A 16 -11.12 -13.96 14.10
C ARG A 16 -10.18 -13.07 14.91
N LEU A 17 -9.13 -13.64 15.52
CA LEU A 17 -8.16 -12.86 16.29
C LEU A 17 -7.16 -12.14 15.37
N VAL A 18 -7.19 -10.81 15.40
CA VAL A 18 -6.21 -9.93 14.76
C VAL A 18 -5.25 -9.40 15.83
N VAL A 19 -3.97 -9.74 15.70
CA VAL A 19 -2.91 -9.24 16.59
C VAL A 19 -2.07 -8.22 15.83
N MET A 20 -1.99 -7.00 16.35
CA MET A 20 -1.07 -5.96 15.89
C MET A 20 0.17 -5.94 16.80
N ALA A 21 1.26 -6.53 16.34
CA ALA A 21 2.55 -6.49 17.01
C ALA A 21 3.19 -5.10 16.85
N VAL A 22 3.48 -4.46 17.98
CA VAL A 22 4.01 -3.10 18.06
C VAL A 22 5.36 -3.08 18.76
N HIS A 23 6.14 -2.03 18.49
CA HIS A 23 7.43 -1.77 19.13
C HIS A 23 7.62 -0.26 19.30
N ASP A 24 8.55 0.14 20.18
CA ASP A 24 8.90 1.55 20.33
C ASP A 24 9.43 2.14 19.01
N GLY A 25 9.01 3.36 18.72
CA GLY A 25 9.30 4.04 17.45
C GLY A 25 8.50 3.52 16.25
N ALA A 26 7.45 2.71 16.47
CA ALA A 26 6.52 2.34 15.41
C ALA A 26 5.76 3.55 14.86
N GLU A 27 5.36 3.51 13.58
CA GLU A 27 4.50 4.53 12.96
C GLU A 27 3.06 4.35 13.45
N ILE A 28 2.46 5.41 14.00
CA ILE A 28 1.11 5.31 14.59
C ILE A 28 0.07 4.92 13.55
N LEU A 29 0.20 5.39 12.31
CA LEU A 29 -0.78 5.10 11.26
C LEU A 29 -0.66 3.68 10.72
N ASP A 30 0.53 3.07 10.78
CA ASP A 30 0.70 1.65 10.48
C ASP A 30 -0.05 0.78 11.50
N ILE A 31 -0.26 1.28 12.71
CA ILE A 31 -1.03 0.62 13.77
C ILE A 31 -2.51 0.92 13.59
N THR A 32 -2.91 2.20 13.68
CA THR A 32 -4.33 2.56 13.82
C THR A 32 -5.11 2.45 12.52
N GLY A 33 -4.48 2.71 11.37
CA GLY A 33 -5.13 2.63 10.06
C GLY A 33 -5.79 1.27 9.77
N PRO A 34 -5.03 0.16 9.71
CA PRO A 34 -5.62 -1.17 9.51
C PRO A 34 -6.60 -1.55 10.62
N LEU A 35 -6.34 -1.19 11.88
CA LEU A 35 -7.23 -1.53 12.99
C LEU A 35 -8.58 -0.82 12.88
N SER A 36 -8.63 0.41 12.35
CA SER A 36 -9.88 1.10 12.05
C SER A 36 -10.73 0.37 11.00
N VAL A 37 -10.12 -0.34 10.04
CA VAL A 37 -10.87 -1.16 9.05
C VAL A 37 -11.56 -2.33 9.74
N PHE A 38 -10.84 -3.08 10.58
CA PHE A 38 -11.42 -4.21 11.32
C PHE A 38 -12.49 -3.75 12.33
N SER A 39 -12.26 -2.61 13.01
CA SER A 39 -13.25 -2.02 13.92
C SER A 39 -14.52 -1.60 13.18
N ALA A 40 -14.40 -0.90 12.05
CA ALA A 40 -15.56 -0.49 11.25
C ALA A 40 -16.34 -1.69 10.69
N ALA A 41 -15.64 -2.80 10.37
CA ALA A 41 -16.31 -4.04 9.98
C ALA A 41 -17.16 -4.61 11.12
N ASN A 42 -16.65 -4.59 12.36
CA ASN A 42 -17.41 -4.99 13.54
C ASN A 42 -18.64 -4.10 13.75
N ASP A 43 -18.49 -2.78 13.63
CA ASP A 43 -19.59 -1.83 13.82
C ASP A 43 -20.72 -2.06 12.81
N LEU A 44 -20.38 -2.24 11.53
CA LEU A 44 -21.36 -2.54 10.48
C LEU A 44 -22.03 -3.90 10.67
N HIS A 45 -21.28 -4.90 11.15
CA HIS A 45 -21.83 -6.21 11.45
C HIS A 45 -22.84 -6.16 12.60
N ALA A 46 -22.51 -5.45 13.68
CA ALA A 46 -23.41 -5.24 14.81
C ALA A 46 -24.69 -4.48 14.40
N GLN A 47 -24.56 -3.43 13.59
CA GLN A 47 -25.71 -2.70 13.02
C GLN A 47 -26.62 -3.58 12.15
N SER A 48 -26.06 -4.64 11.56
CA SER A 48 -26.80 -5.62 10.75
C SER A 48 -27.37 -6.78 11.58
N GLY A 49 -27.31 -6.71 12.92
CA GLY A 49 -27.84 -7.73 13.83
C GLY A 49 -26.86 -8.84 14.20
N GLY A 50 -25.57 -8.66 13.93
CA GLY A 50 -24.51 -9.57 14.37
C GLY A 50 -24.39 -9.61 15.89
N ALA A 51 -24.42 -10.80 16.48
CA ALA A 51 -24.35 -10.98 17.94
C ALA A 51 -22.92 -10.87 18.51
N GLU A 52 -21.93 -11.36 17.75
CA GLU A 52 -20.51 -11.35 18.12
C GLU A 52 -19.72 -10.55 17.09
N PRO A 53 -18.58 -9.94 17.45
CA PRO A 53 -17.75 -9.22 16.49
C PRO A 53 -17.16 -10.18 15.44
N LEU A 54 -16.92 -9.67 14.23
CA LEU A 54 -16.21 -10.43 13.19
C LEU A 54 -14.75 -10.65 13.55
N TYR A 55 -14.13 -9.62 14.15
CA TYR A 55 -12.73 -9.63 14.57
C TYR A 55 -12.60 -9.30 16.05
N ARG A 56 -11.78 -10.07 16.76
CA ARG A 56 -11.22 -9.65 18.05
C ARG A 56 -9.87 -9.00 17.76
N ILE A 57 -9.69 -7.76 18.15
CA ILE A 57 -8.47 -6.97 17.87
C ILE A 57 -7.64 -6.88 19.15
N GLN A 58 -6.33 -7.12 19.06
CA GLN A 58 -5.39 -6.92 20.16
C GLN A 58 -4.12 -6.22 19.67
N VAL A 59 -3.68 -5.21 20.40
CA VAL A 59 -2.35 -4.60 20.25
C VAL A 59 -1.40 -5.31 21.21
N ALA A 60 -0.35 -5.95 20.68
CA ALA A 60 0.57 -6.75 21.47
C ALA A 60 1.99 -6.17 21.44
N GLY A 61 2.64 -6.13 22.59
CA GLY A 61 4.04 -5.69 22.74
C GLY A 61 4.78 -6.50 23.80
N GLU A 62 5.83 -5.92 24.39
CA GLU A 62 6.72 -6.65 25.31
C GLU A 62 5.98 -7.27 26.51
N SER A 63 5.05 -6.54 27.11
CA SER A 63 4.15 -7.04 28.17
C SER A 63 2.71 -6.59 27.91
N SER A 64 1.76 -7.09 28.70
CA SER A 64 0.46 -6.43 28.84
C SER A 64 0.64 -5.07 29.54
N ASP A 65 -0.20 -4.09 29.19
CA ASP A 65 -0.17 -2.72 29.72
C ASP A 65 1.16 -1.96 29.50
N ALA A 66 2.02 -2.45 28.60
CA ALA A 66 3.24 -1.77 28.24
C ALA A 66 2.90 -0.47 27.50
N VAL A 67 3.62 0.60 27.85
CA VAL A 67 3.52 1.87 27.13
C VAL A 67 4.47 1.83 25.93
N VAL A 68 3.92 1.79 24.73
CA VAL A 68 4.68 1.92 23.49
C VAL A 68 4.67 3.37 23.04
N ARG A 69 5.85 3.96 22.86
CA ARG A 69 6.00 5.32 22.33
C ARG A 69 6.19 5.25 20.82
N THR A 70 5.23 5.75 20.06
CA THR A 70 5.31 5.81 18.59
C THR A 70 6.31 6.87 18.12
N ALA A 71 6.68 6.84 16.84
CA ALA A 71 7.57 7.82 16.22
C ALA A 71 7.05 9.27 16.32
N SER A 72 5.73 9.46 16.35
CA SER A 72 5.08 10.77 16.54
C SER A 72 5.00 11.22 18.01
N GLY A 73 5.49 10.39 18.94
CA GLY A 73 5.46 10.66 20.39
C GLY A 73 4.15 10.30 21.08
N ILE A 74 3.14 9.83 20.34
CA ILE A 74 1.91 9.28 20.90
C ILE A 74 2.25 8.01 21.68
N ARG A 75 1.55 7.81 22.80
CA ARG A 75 1.73 6.63 23.65
C ARG A 75 0.51 5.73 23.51
N LEU A 76 0.76 4.45 23.25
CA LEU A 76 -0.24 3.39 23.21
C LEU A 76 -0.02 2.45 24.39
N LEU A 77 -1.11 1.87 24.88
CA LEU A 77 -1.06 0.74 25.80
C LEU A 77 -1.26 -0.55 25.01
N THR A 78 -0.53 -1.60 25.38
CA THR A 78 -0.69 -2.94 24.82
C THR A 78 -1.77 -3.71 25.57
N ASP A 79 -2.63 -4.41 24.84
CA ASP A 79 -3.66 -5.28 25.40
C ASP A 79 -3.09 -6.60 25.92
N ALA A 80 -1.95 -7.03 25.36
CA ALA A 80 -1.34 -8.32 25.67
C ALA A 80 0.18 -8.31 25.48
N ALA A 81 0.88 -9.20 26.19
CA ALA A 81 2.25 -9.55 25.85
C ALA A 81 2.27 -10.43 24.59
N LEU A 82 3.26 -10.24 23.72
CA LEU A 82 3.43 -11.03 22.48
C LEU A 82 3.33 -12.55 22.75
N GLY A 83 4.06 -13.05 23.75
CA GLY A 83 4.08 -14.48 24.12
C GLY A 83 2.77 -15.04 24.70
N GLN A 84 1.78 -14.19 24.99
CA GLN A 84 0.47 -14.61 25.52
C GLN A 84 -0.60 -14.72 24.43
N CYS A 85 -0.32 -14.28 23.21
CA CYS A 85 -1.25 -14.36 22.09
C CYS A 85 -1.27 -15.78 21.52
N SER A 86 -2.45 -16.42 21.48
CA SER A 86 -2.66 -17.75 20.91
C SER A 86 -3.89 -17.78 20.00
N GLY A 87 -3.92 -18.68 19.01
CA GLY A 87 -5.05 -18.78 18.07
C GLY A 87 -5.14 -17.57 17.14
N ILE A 88 -4.00 -17.00 16.75
CA ILE A 88 -3.92 -15.80 15.92
C ILE A 88 -4.41 -16.14 14.52
N ASP A 89 -5.46 -15.46 14.05
CA ASP A 89 -5.90 -15.58 12.66
C ASP A 89 -5.03 -14.70 11.76
N THR A 90 -4.90 -13.42 12.12
CA THR A 90 -4.15 -12.43 11.34
C THR A 90 -3.13 -11.75 12.24
N LEU A 91 -1.85 -11.95 11.92
CA LEU A 91 -0.73 -11.28 12.60
C LEU A 91 -0.25 -10.09 11.76
N LEU A 92 -0.37 -8.88 12.28
CA LEU A 92 0.10 -7.64 11.66
C LEU A 92 1.35 -7.15 12.40
N VAL A 93 2.36 -6.71 11.67
CA VAL A 93 3.57 -6.11 12.22
C VAL A 93 3.67 -4.67 11.74
N ALA A 94 3.58 -3.74 12.69
CA ALA A 94 3.74 -2.32 12.42
C ALA A 94 5.17 -2.01 11.97
N GLY A 95 5.31 -1.08 11.02
CA GLY A 95 6.58 -0.49 10.67
C GLY A 95 6.88 0.74 11.50
N GLY A 96 7.72 1.60 10.95
CA GLY A 96 8.19 2.84 11.56
C GLY A 96 9.68 3.05 11.36
N PRO A 97 10.20 4.25 11.70
CA PRO A 97 11.62 4.57 11.58
C PRO A 97 12.54 3.59 12.33
N ALA A 98 12.06 3.05 13.46
CA ALA A 98 12.81 2.13 14.31
C ALA A 98 12.69 0.65 13.90
N ALA A 99 11.93 0.30 12.84
CA ALA A 99 11.62 -1.10 12.51
C ALA A 99 12.88 -1.97 12.27
N ARG A 100 13.95 -1.38 11.71
CA ARG A 100 15.24 -2.10 11.53
C ARG A 100 15.92 -2.43 12.87
N GLN A 101 15.73 -1.60 13.88
CA GLN A 101 16.24 -1.80 15.24
C GLN A 101 15.20 -2.44 16.17
N ALA A 102 14.11 -3.00 15.63
CA ALA A 102 13.10 -3.63 16.44
C ALA A 102 13.72 -4.71 17.37
N PRO A 103 13.23 -4.85 18.61
CA PRO A 103 13.82 -5.75 19.59
C PRO A 103 13.98 -7.18 19.06
N GLN A 104 15.09 -7.84 19.41
CA GLN A 104 15.33 -9.22 18.98
C GLN A 104 14.24 -10.17 19.49
N ALA A 105 13.70 -9.92 20.70
CA ALA A 105 12.58 -10.66 21.26
C ALA A 105 11.33 -10.66 20.35
N LEU A 106 11.03 -9.54 19.68
CA LEU A 106 9.91 -9.47 18.71
C LEU A 106 10.21 -10.35 17.49
N VAL A 107 11.43 -10.31 16.97
CA VAL A 107 11.83 -11.14 15.82
C VAL A 107 11.77 -12.63 16.14
N ASP A 108 12.25 -13.02 17.32
CA ASP A 108 12.26 -14.42 17.75
C ASP A 108 10.84 -14.92 17.98
N TRP A 109 10.00 -14.14 18.65
CA TRP A 109 8.57 -14.45 18.79
C TRP A 109 7.87 -14.56 17.43
N LEU A 110 8.15 -13.67 16.47
CA LEU A 110 7.57 -13.75 15.13
C LEU A 110 7.93 -15.06 14.43
N ARG A 111 9.16 -15.56 14.61
CA ARG A 111 9.60 -16.84 14.02
C ARG A 111 8.78 -18.02 14.54
N GLU A 112 8.36 -17.97 15.80
CA GLU A 112 7.56 -19.01 16.45
C GLU A 112 6.06 -18.86 16.19
N ALA A 113 5.54 -17.63 16.21
CA ALA A 113 4.12 -17.34 16.08
C ALA A 113 3.63 -17.39 14.62
N ALA A 114 4.47 -16.97 13.66
CA ALA A 114 4.09 -16.86 12.25
C ALA A 114 3.58 -18.18 11.63
N PRO A 115 4.20 -19.35 11.85
CA PRO A 115 3.70 -20.62 11.32
C PRO A 115 2.37 -21.08 11.93
N LEU A 116 2.00 -20.56 13.11
CA LEU A 116 0.77 -20.91 13.81
C LEU A 116 -0.39 -19.98 13.44
N ALA A 117 -0.11 -18.83 12.81
CA ALA A 117 -1.12 -17.90 12.34
C ALA A 117 -1.65 -18.29 10.96
N ARG A 118 -2.95 -18.03 10.67
CA ARG A 118 -3.49 -18.25 9.31
C ARG A 118 -2.76 -17.38 8.27
N ARG A 119 -2.42 -16.14 8.64
CA ARG A 119 -1.64 -15.23 7.80
C ARG A 119 -0.84 -14.21 8.61
N VAL A 120 0.28 -13.79 8.02
CA VAL A 120 1.21 -12.81 8.58
C VAL A 120 1.37 -11.65 7.62
N CYS A 121 1.33 -10.44 8.16
CA CYS A 121 1.25 -9.20 7.43
C CYS A 121 2.29 -8.22 7.96
N SER A 122 3.02 -7.53 7.09
CA SER A 122 3.77 -6.34 7.48
C SER A 122 3.24 -5.09 6.84
N ILE A 123 3.34 -3.97 7.55
CA ILE A 123 2.99 -2.65 7.04
C ILE A 123 4.26 -1.82 6.95
N CYS A 124 4.43 -1.09 5.84
CA CYS A 124 5.56 -0.18 5.66
C CYS A 124 6.90 -0.90 5.88
N THR A 125 7.76 -0.37 6.75
CA THR A 125 9.06 -0.95 7.13
C THR A 125 8.98 -2.14 8.07
N GLY A 126 7.79 -2.58 8.49
CA GLY A 126 7.59 -3.86 9.19
C GLY A 126 8.11 -5.05 8.37
N ALA A 127 8.23 -4.88 7.04
CA ALA A 127 8.85 -5.85 6.15
C ALA A 127 10.29 -6.21 6.55
N PHE A 128 11.06 -5.28 7.14
CA PHE A 128 12.40 -5.56 7.65
C PHE A 128 12.37 -6.50 8.85
N ILE A 129 11.33 -6.42 9.69
CA ILE A 129 11.15 -7.29 10.85
C ILE A 129 10.79 -8.70 10.37
N LEU A 130 9.89 -8.83 9.39
CA LEU A 130 9.59 -10.11 8.74
C LEU A 130 10.83 -10.70 8.04
N ALA A 131 11.62 -9.88 7.35
CA ALA A 131 12.88 -10.33 6.74
C ALA A 131 13.86 -10.86 7.78
N ARG A 132 14.05 -10.16 8.92
CA ARG A 132 14.87 -10.63 10.05
C ARG A 132 14.36 -11.93 10.67
N ALA A 133 13.06 -12.16 10.66
CA ALA A 133 12.45 -13.41 11.11
C ALA A 133 12.61 -14.55 10.09
N GLY A 134 13.12 -14.28 8.88
CA GLY A 134 13.27 -15.25 7.78
C GLY A 134 11.97 -15.50 7.01
N LEU A 135 10.95 -14.67 7.19
CA LEU A 135 9.60 -14.89 6.65
C LEU A 135 9.45 -14.45 5.19
N LEU A 136 10.36 -13.62 4.68
CA LEU A 136 10.32 -13.09 3.30
C LEU A 136 11.29 -13.79 2.33
N GLU A 137 12.10 -14.72 2.81
CA GLU A 137 13.13 -15.38 2.02
C GLU A 137 12.52 -16.12 0.81
N GLY A 138 12.95 -15.76 -0.41
CA GLY A 138 12.44 -16.35 -1.65
C GLY A 138 11.02 -15.92 -2.02
N ARG A 139 10.44 -14.91 -1.36
CA ARG A 139 9.06 -14.45 -1.57
C ARG A 139 9.00 -13.11 -2.29
N ARG A 140 7.83 -12.85 -2.88
CA ARG A 140 7.44 -11.53 -3.36
C ARG A 140 7.02 -10.66 -2.17
N ALA A 141 7.59 -9.47 -2.07
CA ALA A 141 7.25 -8.52 -1.02
C ALA A 141 7.36 -7.07 -1.47
N THR A 142 6.74 -6.15 -0.75
CA THR A 142 6.91 -4.69 -0.88
C THR A 142 7.19 -4.07 0.48
N THR A 143 7.61 -2.82 0.49
CA THR A 143 7.77 -2.00 1.71
C THR A 143 7.57 -0.52 1.36
N HIS A 144 7.83 0.37 2.32
CA HIS A 144 7.87 1.80 2.07
C HIS A 144 8.85 2.12 0.93
N TRP A 145 8.42 2.96 -0.01
CA TRP A 145 9.19 3.29 -1.22
C TRP A 145 10.66 3.68 -0.97
N LEU A 146 10.93 4.52 0.05
CA LEU A 146 12.28 4.96 0.42
C LEU A 146 13.21 3.79 0.73
N MET A 147 12.62 2.66 1.12
CA MET A 147 13.30 1.53 1.70
C MET A 147 13.31 0.31 0.78
N LEU A 148 12.79 0.42 -0.46
CA LEU A 148 12.73 -0.70 -1.40
C LEU A 148 14.13 -1.22 -1.77
N GLU A 149 15.04 -0.34 -2.16
CA GLU A 149 16.42 -0.71 -2.48
C GLU A 149 17.17 -1.22 -1.26
N GLU A 150 16.88 -0.64 -0.09
CA GLU A 150 17.50 -1.08 1.16
C GLU A 150 17.01 -2.48 1.58
N LEU A 151 15.71 -2.77 1.42
CA LEU A 151 15.17 -4.10 1.68
C LEU A 151 15.79 -5.15 0.74
N ARG A 152 15.97 -4.79 -0.53
CA ARG A 152 16.63 -5.65 -1.53
C ARG A 152 18.10 -5.92 -1.16
N ALA A 153 18.81 -4.91 -0.67
CA ALA A 153 20.19 -5.08 -0.18
C ALA A 153 20.25 -5.90 1.12
N PHE A 154 19.27 -5.73 2.00
CA PHE A 154 19.19 -6.41 3.29
C PHE A 154 18.93 -7.92 3.16
N SER A 155 18.08 -8.33 2.22
CA SER A 155 17.83 -9.74 1.90
C SER A 155 17.70 -9.90 0.37
N PRO A 156 18.79 -10.28 -0.31
CA PRO A 156 18.85 -10.32 -1.78
C PRO A 156 17.89 -11.32 -2.45
N ASN A 157 17.38 -12.29 -1.69
CA ASN A 157 16.49 -13.33 -2.20
C ASN A 157 15.00 -12.94 -2.14
N ILE A 158 14.68 -11.71 -1.70
CA ILE A 158 13.33 -11.16 -1.77
C ILE A 158 13.08 -10.60 -3.18
N ASP A 159 11.98 -11.02 -3.83
CA ASP A 159 11.48 -10.38 -5.06
C ASP A 159 10.72 -9.09 -4.70
N VAL A 160 11.47 -8.01 -4.51
CA VAL A 160 10.94 -6.70 -4.10
C VAL A 160 10.13 -6.04 -5.23
N GLN A 161 8.81 -5.94 -5.01
CA GLN A 161 7.86 -5.28 -5.89
C GLN A 161 7.83 -3.77 -5.63
N THR A 162 8.16 -2.95 -6.62
CA THR A 162 8.35 -1.50 -6.43
C THR A 162 7.08 -0.66 -6.53
N ASP A 163 6.06 -1.16 -7.23
CA ASP A 163 4.84 -0.41 -7.57
C ASP A 163 3.57 -1.01 -6.94
N ALA A 164 3.71 -1.83 -5.90
CA ALA A 164 2.60 -2.48 -5.23
C ALA A 164 2.24 -1.76 -3.91
N LEU A 165 0.97 -1.39 -3.73
CA LEU A 165 0.44 -0.93 -2.44
C LEU A 165 0.44 -2.06 -1.40
N HIS A 166 0.16 -3.28 -1.84
CA HIS A 166 0.39 -4.49 -1.07
C HIS A 166 0.66 -5.68 -1.99
N VAL A 167 1.36 -6.67 -1.47
CA VAL A 167 1.72 -7.93 -2.13
C VAL A 167 1.26 -9.07 -1.24
N LYS A 168 0.60 -10.05 -1.85
CA LYS A 168 0.26 -11.34 -1.24
C LYS A 168 1.12 -12.43 -1.87
N ASP A 169 1.81 -13.19 -1.04
CA ASP A 169 2.56 -14.39 -1.41
C ASP A 169 2.28 -15.53 -0.42
N GLY A 170 1.32 -16.40 -0.79
CA GLY A 170 0.80 -17.44 0.11
C GLY A 170 0.09 -16.85 1.32
N SER A 171 0.55 -17.20 2.52
CA SER A 171 0.06 -16.69 3.81
C SER A 171 0.76 -15.41 4.26
N VAL A 172 1.72 -14.88 3.48
CA VAL A 172 2.47 -13.67 3.81
C VAL A 172 1.97 -12.50 2.98
N TYR A 173 1.69 -11.39 3.65
CA TYR A 173 1.26 -10.15 3.04
C TYR A 173 2.21 -9.03 3.45
N THR A 174 2.54 -8.14 2.53
CA THR A 174 3.35 -6.95 2.82
C THR A 174 2.68 -5.76 2.18
N SER A 175 2.62 -4.63 2.87
CA SER A 175 2.12 -3.38 2.30
C SER A 175 3.19 -2.28 2.29
N ALA A 176 2.95 -1.31 1.41
CA ALA A 176 3.72 -0.09 1.31
C ALA A 176 3.51 0.81 2.55
N GLY A 177 3.97 2.06 2.45
CA GLY A 177 3.99 2.96 3.59
C GLY A 177 2.63 3.47 4.09
N VAL A 178 2.56 3.70 5.39
CA VAL A 178 1.66 4.64 6.08
C VAL A 178 0.17 4.31 5.90
N THR A 179 -0.47 4.80 4.84
CA THR A 179 -1.90 4.52 4.60
C THR A 179 -2.14 3.23 3.84
N ALA A 180 -1.12 2.63 3.22
CA ALA A 180 -1.26 1.36 2.50
C ALA A 180 -1.58 0.17 3.45
N GLY A 181 -1.37 0.32 4.76
CA GLY A 181 -1.89 -0.62 5.76
C GLY A 181 -3.43 -0.70 5.75
N ILE A 182 -4.11 0.41 5.45
CA ILE A 182 -5.57 0.48 5.32
C ILE A 182 -6.01 -0.27 4.06
N ASP A 183 -5.32 -0.05 2.93
CA ASP A 183 -5.57 -0.77 1.67
C ASP A 183 -5.41 -2.28 1.85
N LEU A 184 -4.36 -2.72 2.57
CA LEU A 184 -4.16 -4.13 2.90
C LEU A 184 -5.29 -4.67 3.77
N ALA A 185 -5.67 -3.97 4.85
CA ALA A 185 -6.75 -4.43 5.73
C ALA A 185 -8.09 -4.54 5.00
N LEU A 186 -8.40 -3.63 4.07
CA LEU A 186 -9.59 -3.73 3.20
C LEU A 186 -9.54 -4.95 2.28
N ALA A 187 -8.36 -5.28 1.74
CA ALA A 187 -8.18 -6.49 0.95
C ALA A 187 -8.36 -7.77 1.79
N LEU A 188 -7.82 -7.80 3.01
CA LEU A 188 -8.00 -8.91 3.94
C LEU A 188 -9.48 -9.09 4.32
N LEU A 189 -10.20 -7.98 4.54
CA LEU A 189 -11.64 -7.97 4.80
C LEU A 189 -12.44 -8.50 3.62
N GLU A 190 -12.10 -8.10 2.39
CA GLU A 190 -12.74 -8.61 1.16
C GLU A 190 -12.51 -10.13 1.01
N GLU A 191 -11.32 -10.64 1.33
CA GLU A 191 -11.03 -12.08 1.32
C GLU A 191 -11.81 -12.86 2.38
N ASP A 192 -12.05 -12.23 3.52
CA ASP A 192 -12.58 -12.88 4.72
C ASP A 192 -14.11 -12.95 4.77
N PHE A 193 -14.77 -11.89 4.30
CA PHE A 193 -16.22 -11.67 4.44
C PHE A 193 -16.85 -11.12 3.16
N GLY A 194 -16.09 -11.05 2.06
CA GLY A 194 -16.58 -10.67 0.75
C GLY A 194 -16.56 -9.18 0.47
N ARG A 195 -16.78 -8.88 -0.81
CA ARG A 195 -16.63 -7.53 -1.39
C ARG A 195 -17.63 -6.52 -0.85
N GLU A 196 -18.85 -6.93 -0.55
CA GLU A 196 -19.91 -6.02 -0.12
C GLU A 196 -19.59 -5.35 1.22
N LEU A 197 -19.20 -6.14 2.22
CA LEU A 197 -18.79 -5.60 3.52
C LEU A 197 -17.57 -4.69 3.39
N ALA A 198 -16.57 -5.10 2.60
CA ALA A 198 -15.38 -4.29 2.36
C ALA A 198 -15.71 -2.95 1.69
N LEU A 199 -16.63 -2.92 0.71
CA LEU A 199 -17.13 -1.69 0.10
C LEU A 199 -17.79 -0.77 1.13
N ASN A 200 -18.64 -1.33 2.00
CA ASN A 200 -19.34 -0.55 3.02
C ASN A 200 -18.37 0.01 4.06
N VAL A 201 -17.37 -0.75 4.49
CA VAL A 201 -16.30 -0.23 5.37
C VAL A 201 -15.52 0.88 4.70
N ALA A 202 -15.12 0.70 3.43
CA ALA A 202 -14.44 1.75 2.68
C ALA A 202 -15.28 3.03 2.60
N ARG A 203 -16.61 2.91 2.40
CA ARG A 203 -17.54 4.06 2.41
C ARG A 203 -17.60 4.76 3.76
N VAL A 204 -17.69 4.01 4.86
CA VAL A 204 -17.70 4.56 6.23
C VAL A 204 -16.41 5.35 6.51
N LEU A 205 -15.28 4.84 6.04
CA LEU A 205 -13.97 5.47 6.23
C LEU A 205 -13.64 6.54 5.17
N VAL A 206 -14.55 6.81 4.22
CA VAL A 206 -14.36 7.76 3.11
C VAL A 206 -13.13 7.44 2.26
N LEU A 207 -13.00 6.15 1.92
CA LEU A 207 -11.89 5.59 1.14
C LEU A 207 -12.36 4.95 -0.16
N TYR A 208 -11.45 4.85 -1.11
CA TYR A 208 -11.60 3.92 -2.23
C TYR A 208 -11.36 2.50 -1.75
N LEU A 209 -12.25 1.56 -2.08
CA LEU A 209 -12.03 0.14 -1.74
C LEU A 209 -10.73 -0.40 -2.36
N LYS A 210 -10.44 0.01 -3.59
CA LYS A 210 -9.17 -0.29 -4.26
C LYS A 210 -8.57 1.02 -4.70
N ARG A 211 -7.61 1.52 -3.92
CA ARG A 211 -6.77 2.61 -4.39
C ARG A 211 -6.00 2.12 -5.62
N PRO A 212 -5.98 2.89 -6.72
CA PRO A 212 -5.17 2.57 -7.89
C PRO A 212 -3.71 2.33 -7.50
N GLY A 213 -3.24 1.08 -7.54
CA GLY A 213 -1.79 0.82 -7.51
C GLY A 213 -1.20 1.42 -8.79
N GLY A 214 -0.16 2.24 -8.69
CA GLY A 214 0.41 2.97 -9.83
C GLY A 214 0.29 4.50 -9.76
N GLN A 215 -0.44 5.04 -8.78
CA GLN A 215 0.01 6.31 -8.19
C GLN A 215 1.33 5.96 -7.52
N SER A 216 2.44 6.54 -7.95
CA SER A 216 3.69 6.38 -7.20
C SER A 216 3.38 6.69 -5.74
N GLN A 217 4.09 6.05 -4.80
CA GLN A 217 4.04 6.51 -3.41
C GLN A 217 4.39 8.02 -3.33
N PHE A 218 4.96 8.59 -4.41
CA PHE A 218 4.95 10.00 -4.83
C PHE A 218 3.73 10.35 -5.68
N SER A 219 2.88 11.27 -5.25
CA SER A 219 2.23 12.11 -6.26
C SER A 219 3.32 12.95 -6.91
N THR A 220 3.37 13.04 -8.26
CA THR A 220 4.24 14.03 -8.92
C THR A 220 3.94 15.45 -8.43
N THR A 221 2.71 15.67 -7.94
CA THR A 221 2.30 16.91 -7.30
C THR A 221 3.02 17.17 -5.99
N LEU A 222 3.10 16.16 -5.12
CA LEU A 222 3.78 16.25 -3.84
C LEU A 222 5.29 16.42 -4.02
N LEU A 223 5.92 15.69 -4.96
CA LEU A 223 7.35 15.84 -5.25
C LEU A 223 7.69 17.27 -5.63
N ALA A 224 6.86 17.90 -6.45
CA ALA A 224 7.13 19.25 -6.88
C ALA A 224 6.89 20.30 -5.78
N GLN A 225 5.97 20.05 -4.84
CA GLN A 225 5.81 20.86 -3.62
C GLN A 225 7.02 20.72 -2.69
N ILE A 226 7.54 19.50 -2.51
CA ILE A 226 8.75 19.24 -1.71
C ILE A 226 9.97 19.99 -2.28
N HIS A 227 10.03 20.13 -3.61
CA HIS A 227 11.11 20.85 -4.27
C HIS A 227 10.85 22.35 -4.41
N GLU A 228 9.79 22.93 -3.81
CA GLU A 228 9.58 24.38 -3.80
C GLU A 228 10.81 25.09 -3.19
N GLY A 229 11.58 25.80 -4.02
CA GLY A 229 12.84 26.46 -3.65
C GLY A 229 14.14 25.72 -4.02
N GLY A 230 14.05 24.47 -4.51
CA GLY A 230 15.18 23.69 -5.01
C GLY A 230 15.61 24.05 -6.43
N THR A 231 16.81 23.64 -6.86
CA THR A 231 17.34 23.97 -8.20
C THR A 231 16.49 23.44 -9.36
N LEU A 232 15.71 22.38 -9.13
CA LEU A 232 14.81 21.78 -10.12
C LEU A 232 13.35 22.22 -9.98
N ALA A 233 12.99 23.07 -9.01
CA ALA A 233 11.60 23.46 -8.72
C ALA A 233 10.88 24.00 -9.97
N SER A 234 11.49 24.98 -10.61
CA SER A 234 10.98 25.62 -11.83
C SER A 234 10.88 24.64 -12.99
N THR A 235 11.84 23.72 -13.10
CA THR A 235 11.85 22.69 -14.15
C THR A 235 10.75 21.67 -13.94
N ILE A 236 10.53 21.21 -12.71
CA ILE A 236 9.46 20.27 -12.38
C ILE A 236 8.09 20.93 -12.61
N GLN A 237 7.92 22.20 -12.23
CA GLN A 237 6.70 22.94 -12.54
C GLN A 237 6.48 23.05 -14.05
N TRP A 238 7.51 23.45 -14.78
CA TRP A 238 7.44 23.56 -16.24
C TRP A 238 7.09 22.23 -16.91
N LEU A 239 7.65 21.11 -16.44
CA LEU A 239 7.28 19.77 -16.91
C LEU A 239 5.79 19.46 -16.70
N ARG A 240 5.22 19.84 -15.54
CA ARG A 240 3.79 19.66 -15.26
C ARG A 240 2.88 20.58 -16.07
N ASP A 241 3.39 21.72 -16.52
CA ASP A 241 2.63 22.61 -17.41
C ASP A 241 2.76 22.21 -18.89
N ASN A 242 3.74 21.36 -19.24
CA ASN A 242 4.08 21.04 -20.64
C ASN A 242 4.08 19.53 -20.97
N TYR A 243 3.70 18.64 -20.05
CA TYR A 243 3.80 17.18 -20.24
C TYR A 243 3.11 16.63 -21.50
N GLN A 244 2.10 17.36 -21.99
CA GLN A 244 1.30 16.98 -23.17
C GLN A 244 2.10 17.07 -24.47
N ARG A 245 3.20 17.84 -24.47
CA ARG A 245 4.05 18.07 -25.64
C ARG A 245 5.14 16.99 -25.76
N PRO A 246 5.68 16.76 -26.96
CA PRO A 246 6.92 15.99 -27.10
C PRO A 246 8.06 16.72 -26.35
N LEU A 247 8.56 16.12 -25.28
CA LEU A 247 9.66 16.64 -24.48
C LEU A 247 10.87 15.70 -24.64
N CYS A 248 11.95 16.21 -25.22
CA CYS A 248 13.23 15.51 -25.25
C CYS A 248 14.13 15.96 -24.10
N ASN A 249 15.11 15.14 -23.74
CA ASN A 249 16.00 15.41 -22.62
C ASN A 249 16.78 16.73 -22.81
N GLU A 250 17.13 17.07 -24.05
CA GLU A 250 17.80 18.32 -24.40
C GLU A 250 16.94 19.54 -24.08
N ALA A 251 15.64 19.50 -24.40
CA ALA A 251 14.74 20.61 -24.12
C ALA A 251 14.59 20.86 -22.61
N ILE A 252 14.52 19.79 -21.82
CA ILE A 252 14.35 19.89 -20.36
C ILE A 252 15.66 20.37 -19.72
N ALA A 253 16.80 19.83 -20.16
CA ALA A 253 18.11 20.25 -19.68
C ALA A 253 18.38 21.73 -19.99
N ASN A 254 18.00 22.19 -21.18
CA ASN A 254 18.09 23.60 -21.57
C ASN A 254 17.22 24.49 -20.67
N HIS A 255 15.99 24.07 -20.34
CA HIS A 255 15.14 24.79 -19.40
C HIS A 255 15.76 24.88 -18.00
N ALA A 256 16.41 23.81 -17.55
CA ALA A 256 17.15 23.77 -16.29
C ALA A 256 18.50 24.52 -16.32
N ALA A 257 18.88 25.13 -17.45
CA ALA A 257 20.20 25.74 -17.68
C ALA A 257 21.38 24.78 -17.40
N MET A 258 21.21 23.50 -17.73
CA MET A 258 22.20 22.43 -17.51
C MET A 258 22.53 21.70 -18.82
N SER A 259 23.72 21.10 -18.89
CA SER A 259 23.99 20.12 -19.94
C SER A 259 23.14 18.86 -19.74
N PRO A 260 22.74 18.13 -20.81
CA PRO A 260 21.88 16.94 -20.69
C PRO A 260 22.42 15.86 -19.74
N ARG A 261 23.74 15.67 -19.70
CA ARG A 261 24.40 14.72 -18.79
C ARG A 261 24.32 15.17 -17.34
N ASN A 262 24.58 16.45 -17.07
CA ASN A 262 24.51 16.98 -15.71
C ASN A 262 23.07 16.98 -15.21
N PHE A 263 22.13 17.40 -16.06
CA PHE A 263 20.71 17.41 -15.76
C PHE A 263 20.20 16.03 -15.36
N ALA A 264 20.42 14.99 -16.18
CA ALA A 264 19.91 13.65 -15.89
C ALA A 264 20.43 13.11 -14.54
N ARG A 265 21.70 13.41 -14.19
CA ARG A 265 22.31 13.02 -12.92
C ARG A 265 21.72 13.79 -11.74
N VAL A 266 21.59 15.11 -11.86
CA VAL A 266 21.01 15.98 -10.81
C VAL A 266 19.54 15.63 -10.59
N PHE A 267 18.79 15.44 -11.67
CA PHE A 267 17.39 15.04 -11.64
C PHE A 267 17.22 13.70 -10.91
N LYS A 268 17.94 12.64 -11.31
CA LYS A 268 17.84 11.34 -10.64
C LYS A 268 18.24 11.39 -9.16
N ARG A 269 19.22 12.21 -8.81
CA ARG A 269 19.64 12.38 -7.40
C ARG A 269 18.56 13.06 -6.56
N GLU A 270 17.88 14.06 -7.10
CA GLU A 270 16.89 14.85 -6.36
C GLU A 270 15.50 14.22 -6.38
N THR A 271 15.08 13.63 -7.49
CA THR A 271 13.73 13.04 -7.66
C THR A 271 13.69 11.52 -7.46
N GLY A 272 14.85 10.85 -7.42
CA GLY A 272 14.96 9.39 -7.35
C GLY A 272 14.77 8.67 -8.69
N GLU A 273 14.35 9.36 -9.75
CA GLU A 273 14.02 8.75 -11.05
C GLU A 273 14.55 9.51 -12.27
N THR A 274 14.46 8.91 -13.45
CA THR A 274 14.91 9.57 -14.68
C THR A 274 13.88 10.61 -15.18
N PRO A 275 14.31 11.67 -15.89
CA PRO A 275 13.37 12.65 -16.45
C PRO A 275 12.28 12.04 -17.34
N ALA A 276 12.63 11.02 -18.14
CA ALA A 276 11.68 10.32 -19.01
C ALA A 276 10.61 9.57 -18.20
N HIS A 277 11.02 8.87 -17.14
CA HIS A 277 10.10 8.17 -16.25
C HIS A 277 9.20 9.15 -15.48
N PHE A 278 9.74 10.27 -15.03
CA PHE A 278 8.98 11.33 -14.35
C PHE A 278 7.89 11.92 -15.25
N ILE A 279 8.21 12.21 -16.52
CA ILE A 279 7.20 12.67 -17.49
C ILE A 279 6.14 11.60 -17.72
N GLU A 280 6.56 10.34 -17.89
CA GLU A 280 5.62 9.22 -18.05
C GLU A 280 4.64 9.14 -16.87
N ASN A 281 5.13 9.32 -15.64
CA ASN A 281 4.30 9.36 -14.43
C ASN A 281 3.32 10.54 -14.44
N ILE A 282 3.75 11.76 -14.80
CA ILE A 282 2.83 12.91 -14.93
C ILE A 282 1.72 12.60 -15.93
N ARG A 283 2.07 12.00 -17.08
CA ARG A 283 1.10 11.65 -18.13
C ARG A 283 0.11 10.58 -17.67
N LEU A 284 0.58 9.60 -16.90
CA LEU A 284 -0.28 8.56 -16.32
C LEU A 284 -1.22 9.13 -15.26
N GLU A 285 -0.74 10.02 -14.39
CA GLU A 285 -1.58 10.72 -13.41
C GLU A 285 -2.67 11.55 -14.10
N ALA A 286 -2.33 12.29 -15.14
CA ALA A 286 -3.29 13.03 -15.96
C ALA A 286 -4.30 12.09 -16.65
N ALA A 287 -3.84 10.95 -17.17
CA ALA A 287 -4.70 9.96 -17.81
C ALA A 287 -5.68 9.32 -16.82
N VAL A 288 -5.23 8.99 -15.61
CA VAL A 288 -6.10 8.49 -14.53
C VAL A 288 -7.24 9.47 -14.26
N LYS A 289 -6.92 10.75 -14.05
CA LYS A 289 -7.92 11.80 -13.83
C LYS A 289 -8.94 11.87 -14.98
N ARG A 290 -8.47 11.80 -16.24
CA ARG A 290 -9.34 11.79 -17.42
C ARG A 290 -10.20 10.53 -17.54
N LEU A 291 -9.71 9.38 -17.12
CA LEU A 291 -10.48 8.12 -17.11
C LEU A 291 -11.61 8.16 -16.07
N GLU A 292 -11.42 8.90 -14.98
CA GLU A 292 -12.38 9.09 -13.88
C GLU A 292 -13.43 10.16 -14.20
N GLU A 293 -13.00 11.28 -14.78
CA GLU A 293 -13.86 12.45 -15.03
C GLU A 293 -14.60 12.40 -16.37
N THR A 294 -14.18 11.56 -17.33
CA THR A 294 -14.70 11.59 -18.70
C THR A 294 -15.02 10.22 -19.28
N THR A 295 -15.84 10.21 -20.33
CA THR A 295 -16.14 9.01 -21.15
C THR A 295 -15.42 9.00 -22.49
N GLN A 296 -14.44 9.89 -22.69
CA GLN A 296 -13.71 10.03 -23.96
C GLN A 296 -13.07 8.71 -24.39
N ALA A 297 -12.91 8.51 -25.70
CA ALA A 297 -12.21 7.34 -26.23
C ALA A 297 -10.79 7.27 -25.67
N LEU A 298 -10.28 6.05 -25.42
CA LEU A 298 -8.93 5.86 -24.86
C LEU A 298 -7.84 6.48 -25.75
N GLU A 299 -8.04 6.46 -27.07
CA GLU A 299 -7.14 7.09 -28.04
C GLU A 299 -7.09 8.62 -27.86
N THR A 300 -8.24 9.24 -27.58
CA THR A 300 -8.34 10.67 -27.29
C THR A 300 -7.59 11.02 -26.01
N ILE A 301 -7.79 10.23 -24.94
CA ILE A 301 -7.09 10.42 -23.66
C ILE A 301 -5.58 10.26 -23.84
N ALA A 302 -5.14 9.24 -24.58
CA ALA A 302 -3.73 9.02 -24.88
C ALA A 302 -3.09 10.26 -25.51
N ARG A 303 -3.74 10.81 -26.55
CA ARG A 303 -3.28 12.02 -27.24
C ARG A 303 -3.30 13.25 -26.34
N GLU A 304 -4.38 13.49 -25.60
CA GLU A 304 -4.51 14.64 -24.69
C GLU A 304 -3.51 14.59 -23.53
N CYS A 305 -3.11 13.39 -23.11
CA CYS A 305 -2.09 13.21 -22.07
C CYS A 305 -0.66 13.16 -22.62
N GLY A 306 -0.45 13.32 -23.94
CA GLY A 306 0.88 13.38 -24.55
C GLY A 306 1.55 12.02 -24.80
N PHE A 307 0.80 10.91 -24.81
CA PHE A 307 1.32 9.62 -25.26
C PHE A 307 1.49 9.58 -26.78
N GLN A 308 2.51 8.85 -27.25
CA GLN A 308 2.83 8.74 -28.69
C GLN A 308 1.74 8.01 -29.49
N SER A 309 1.05 7.05 -28.86
CA SER A 309 -0.04 6.28 -29.46
C SER A 309 -0.93 5.70 -28.36
N GLY A 310 -2.16 5.30 -28.69
CA GLY A 310 -3.01 4.55 -27.77
C GLY A 310 -2.43 3.19 -27.37
N GLU A 311 -1.60 2.57 -28.21
CA GLU A 311 -0.86 1.36 -27.87
C GLU A 311 0.20 1.61 -26.79
N HIS A 312 1.03 2.63 -26.97
CA HIS A 312 2.01 3.03 -25.97
C HIS A 312 1.33 3.38 -24.64
N PHE A 313 0.23 4.13 -24.69
CA PHE A 313 -0.59 4.41 -23.50
C PHE A 313 -1.07 3.13 -22.81
N ARG A 314 -1.66 2.17 -23.55
CA ARG A 314 -2.15 0.92 -22.97
C ARG A 314 -1.03 0.10 -22.32
N LEU A 315 0.11 -0.04 -23.01
CA LEU A 315 1.27 -0.79 -22.50
C LEU A 315 1.83 -0.15 -21.23
N THR A 316 2.08 1.16 -21.26
CA THR A 316 2.61 1.90 -20.12
C THR A 316 1.65 1.87 -18.94
N PHE A 317 0.35 2.07 -19.19
CA PHE A 317 -0.67 1.99 -18.14
C PHE A 317 -0.76 0.59 -17.55
N SER A 318 -0.77 -0.47 -18.37
CA SER A 318 -0.82 -1.84 -17.85
C SER A 318 0.44 -2.25 -17.12
N ARG A 319 1.62 -1.79 -17.56
CA ARG A 319 2.87 -1.96 -16.82
C ARG A 319 2.80 -1.33 -15.44
N ARG A 320 2.22 -0.12 -15.35
CA ARG A 320 2.14 0.65 -14.10
C ARG A 320 1.04 0.18 -13.14
N PHE A 321 -0.15 -0.08 -13.66
CA PHE A 321 -1.36 -0.33 -12.85
C PHE A 321 -1.77 -1.81 -12.81
N GLY A 322 -1.09 -2.69 -13.54
CA GLY A 322 -1.40 -4.13 -13.62
C GLY A 322 -2.72 -4.46 -14.33
N ILE A 323 -3.42 -3.46 -14.87
CA ILE A 323 -4.70 -3.60 -15.60
C ILE A 323 -4.75 -2.64 -16.79
N THR A 324 -5.68 -2.85 -17.72
CA THR A 324 -5.85 -1.95 -18.87
C THR A 324 -6.59 -0.66 -18.48
N PRO A 325 -6.37 0.47 -19.20
CA PRO A 325 -7.14 1.70 -18.99
C PRO A 325 -8.67 1.50 -19.07
N GLY A 326 -9.12 0.60 -19.94
CA GLY A 326 -10.55 0.27 -20.07
C GLY A 326 -11.09 -0.47 -18.86
N GLN A 327 -10.34 -1.45 -18.35
CA GLN A 327 -10.68 -2.15 -17.09
C GLN A 327 -10.68 -1.19 -15.91
N TYR A 328 -9.70 -0.28 -15.85
CA TYR A 328 -9.62 0.77 -14.83
C TYR A 328 -10.88 1.63 -14.82
N ARG A 329 -11.26 2.20 -15.97
CA ARG A 329 -12.49 3.00 -16.11
C ARG A 329 -13.74 2.22 -15.72
N ASN A 330 -13.87 0.97 -16.16
CA ASN A 330 -15.04 0.17 -15.85
C ASN A 330 -15.14 -0.08 -14.33
N ARG A 331 -14.03 -0.37 -13.65
CA ARG A 331 -14.01 -0.55 -12.19
C ARG A 331 -14.45 0.71 -11.45
N PHE A 332 -14.04 1.89 -11.92
CA PHE A 332 -14.46 3.16 -11.34
C PHE A 332 -15.96 3.43 -11.56
N ARG A 333 -16.48 3.13 -12.77
CA ARG A 333 -17.89 3.40 -13.12
C ARG A 333 -18.87 2.36 -12.61
N SER A 334 -18.45 1.11 -12.39
CA SER A 334 -19.30 0.04 -11.84
C SER A 334 -19.57 0.20 -10.34
N GLY A 335 -18.91 1.15 -9.66
CA GLY A 335 -19.28 1.64 -8.32
C GLY A 335 -20.29 2.77 -8.36
N ALA A 336 -21.21 2.78 -9.33
CA ALA A 336 -22.07 3.92 -9.64
C ALA A 336 -22.91 4.34 -8.42
N TRP A 337 -22.43 5.39 -7.77
CA TRP A 337 -23.21 6.35 -7.03
C TRP A 337 -24.45 6.75 -7.85
N ARG A 338 -25.62 6.34 -7.34
CA ARG A 338 -26.86 7.11 -7.31
C ARG A 338 -27.41 7.00 -5.90
#